data_AF-A0A957GWI9-F1
#
_entry.id   AF-A0A957GWI9-F1
#
_cell.length_a   1.000
_cell.length_b   1.000
_cell.length_c   1.000
_cell.angle_alpha   90.00
_cell.angle_beta   90.00
_cell.angle_gamma   90.00
#
_symmetry.space_group_name_H-M   'P 1'
#
loop_
_entity.id
_entity.type
_entity.pdbx_description
1 polymer ?
#
loop_
_entity_poly.entity_id
_entity_poly.type
_entity_poly.pdbx_seq_one_letter_code
_entity_poly.pdbx_strand_id
1 'polypeptide(L)' 'ILRAFKRYGLILADNGSAWYISGAPDARWDNDQLHEMDVIRGSDFEAVDVSGLIVEPNSGRVKK' A
#
# COMPACT_ATOMS: atom_id res chain seq x y z
N ILE A 1 7.42 6.62 7.29
CA ILE A 1 6.49 6.04 6.30
C ILE A 1 6.47 4.51 6.38
N LEU A 2 7.60 3.80 6.24
CA LEU A 2 7.65 2.33 6.34
C LEU A 2 7.04 1.70 7.62
N ARG A 3 7.22 2.33 8.78
CA ARG A 3 6.55 1.90 10.02
C ARG A 3 5.03 1.96 9.93
N ALA A 4 4.49 2.95 9.21
CA ALA A 4 3.06 3.06 8.98
C ALA A 4 2.58 1.94 8.05
N PHE A 5 3.34 1.60 6.99
CA PHE A 5 3.00 0.48 6.11
C PHE A 5 2.97 -0.85 6.85
N LYS A 6 3.96 -1.11 7.71
CA LYS A 6 3.97 -2.30 8.57
C LYS A 6 2.80 -2.36 9.55
N ARG A 7 2.27 -1.20 9.98
CA ARG A 7 1.18 -1.12 10.97
C ARG A 7 -0.21 -1.13 10.35
N TYR A 8 -0.40 -0.42 9.25
CA TYR A 8 -1.70 -0.15 8.65
C TYR A 8 -1.91 -0.88 7.32
N GLY A 9 -0.87 -1.50 6.77
CA GLY A 9 -0.93 -2.15 5.47
C GLY A 9 -0.85 -1.17 4.31
N LEU A 10 -0.88 -1.76 3.12
CA LEU A 10 -0.90 -1.11 1.81
C LEU A 10 -1.91 -1.85 0.93
N ILE A 11 -2.40 -1.16 -0.10
CA ILE A 11 -3.23 -1.78 -1.15
C ILE A 11 -2.33 -2.00 -2.36
N LEU A 12 -2.30 -3.23 -2.87
CA LEU A 12 -1.65 -3.55 -4.13
C LEU A 12 -2.57 -3.18 -5.29
N ALA A 13 -2.09 -2.31 -6.18
CA ALA A 13 -2.83 -1.87 -7.36
C ALA A 13 -2.22 -2.49 -8.63
N ASP A 14 -3.03 -2.61 -9.68
CA ASP A 14 -2.67 -3.19 -10.98
C ASP A 14 -2.15 -2.15 -11.99
N ASN A 15 -2.00 -0.90 -11.55
CA ASN A 15 -1.55 0.22 -12.36
C ASN A 15 -0.20 0.77 -11.86
N GLY A 16 0.52 1.42 -12.77
CA GLY A 16 1.84 2.00 -12.49
C GLY A 16 3.00 1.05 -12.78
N SER A 17 4.20 1.43 -12.32
CA SER A 17 5.41 0.61 -12.44
C SER A 17 5.47 -0.44 -11.33
N ALA A 18 6.20 -1.53 -11.57
CA ALA A 18 6.32 -2.64 -10.62
C ALA A 18 6.75 -2.14 -9.22
N TRP A 19 5.93 -2.42 -8.21
CA TRP A 19 6.17 -2.07 -6.80
C TRP A 19 6.36 -0.58 -6.52
N TYR A 20 5.89 0.30 -7.42
CA TYR A 20 5.96 1.74 -7.22
C TYR A 20 5.03 2.19 -6.10
N ILE A 21 5.59 2.91 -5.12
CA ILE A 21 4.83 3.42 -3.99
C ILE A 21 4.21 4.76 -4.39
N SER A 22 2.88 4.78 -4.47
CA SER A 22 2.10 5.98 -4.74
C SER A 22 1.14 6.28 -3.59
N GLY A 23 0.61 7.50 -3.57
CA GLY A 23 -0.34 7.94 -2.55
C GLY A 23 -1.14 9.13 -3.03
N ALA A 24 -2.18 9.49 -2.26
CA ALA A 24 -2.86 10.75 -2.49
C ALA A 24 -1.86 11.92 -2.28
N PRO A 25 -1.87 12.95 -3.14
CA PRO A 25 -1.04 14.13 -2.93
C PRO A 25 -1.34 14.74 -1.57
N ASP A 26 -0.31 14.91 -0.74
CA ASP A 26 -0.45 15.49 0.60
C ASP A 26 0.80 16.31 0.93
N ALA A 27 0.61 17.57 1.32
CA ALA A 27 1.70 18.50 1.61
C ALA A 27 2.56 18.11 2.82
N ARG A 28 2.13 17.14 3.63
CA ARG A 28 2.89 16.61 4.77
C ARG A 28 3.93 15.57 4.35
N TRP A 29 4.01 15.24 3.05
CA TRP A 29 4.91 14.24 2.51
C TRP A 29 6.09 14.94 1.84
N ASP A 30 7.30 14.46 2.10
CA ASP A 30 8.50 14.84 1.37
C ASP A 30 8.72 13.81 0.25
N ASN A 31 8.60 14.26 -1.00
CA ASN A 31 8.72 13.38 -2.17
C ASN A 31 10.13 12.84 -2.34
N ASP A 32 11.16 13.58 -1.94
CA ASP A 32 12.55 13.10 -2.05
C ASP A 32 12.77 11.92 -1.09
N GLN A 33 12.15 11.95 0.10
CA GLN A 33 12.14 10.80 1.02
C GLN A 33 11.34 9.60 0.50
N LEU A 34 10.35 9.81 -0.39
CA LEU A 34 9.63 8.69 -1.00
C LEU A 34 10.52 7.92 -1.98
N HIS A 35 11.38 8.62 -2.72
CA HIS A 35 12.32 8.00 -3.66
C HIS A 35 13.35 7.11 -2.97
N GLU A 36 13.68 7.34 -1.70
CA GLU A 36 14.54 6.42 -0.92
C GLU A 36 13.92 5.02 -0.79
N MET A 37 12.61 4.88 -0.99
CA MET A 37 11.89 3.61 -0.86
C MET A 37 11.96 2.74 -2.12
N ASP A 38 12.57 3.21 -3.21
CA ASP A 38 12.78 2.46 -4.46
C ASP A 38 13.65 1.20 -4.26
N VAL A 39 14.35 1.09 -3.13
CA VAL A 39 15.13 -0.09 -2.75
C VAL A 39 14.27 -1.29 -2.35
N ILE A 40 12.98 -1.07 -2.06
CA ILE A 40 12.06 -2.09 -1.55
C ILE A 40 11.60 -2.97 -2.70
N ARG A 41 11.72 -4.27 -2.50
CA ARG A 41 11.37 -5.30 -3.48
C ARG A 41 10.02 -5.89 -3.14
N GLY A 42 9.36 -6.48 -4.14
CA GLY A 42 8.16 -7.28 -3.93
C GLY A 42 8.30 -8.35 -2.84
N SER A 43 9.50 -8.95 -2.74
CA SER A 43 9.82 -9.96 -1.73
C SER A 43 9.87 -9.44 -0.29
N ASP A 44 9.91 -8.11 -0.09
CA ASP A 44 9.91 -7.50 1.24
C ASP A 44 8.49 -7.31 1.78
N PHE A 45 7.47 -7.54 0.94
CA PHE A 45 6.06 -7.49 1.31
C PHE A 45 5.49 -8.87 1.59
N GLU A 46 4.47 -8.89 2.44
CA GLU A 46 3.65 -10.07 2.72
C GLU A 46 2.23 -9.80 2.21
N ALA A 47 1.63 -10.78 1.55
CA ALA A 47 0.22 -10.73 1.20
C ALA A 47 -0.62 -11.06 2.44
N VAL A 48 -1.46 -10.11 2.86
CA VAL A 48 -2.35 -10.29 4.01
C VAL A 48 -3.67 -10.89 3.55
N ASP A 49 -4.15 -11.92 4.25
CA ASP A 49 -5.50 -12.45 4.05
C ASP A 49 -6.54 -11.43 4.53
N VAL A 50 -7.29 -10.87 3.58
CA VAL A 50 -8.35 -9.88 3.83
C VAL A 50 -9.75 -10.47 3.75
N SER A 51 -9.90 -11.80 3.65
CA SER A 51 -11.20 -12.48 3.52
C SER A 51 -12.20 -12.08 4.62
N GLY A 52 -11.72 -11.87 5.85
CA GLY A 52 -12.53 -11.42 6.98
C GLY A 52 -13.10 -10.00 6.83
N LEU A 53 -12.47 -9.14 6.01
CA LEU A 53 -12.89 -7.77 5.76
C LEU A 53 -13.93 -7.66 4.64
N ILE A 54 -14.00 -8.63 3.73
CA ILE A 54 -14.87 -8.59 2.56
C ILE A 54 -16.34 -8.64 2.98
N VAL A 55 -17.12 -7.64 2.55
CA VAL A 55 -18.58 -7.60 2.71
C VAL A 55 -19.29 -8.11 1.45
N GLU A 56 -18.76 -7.78 0.28
CA GLU A 56 -19.33 -8.12 -1.02
C GLU A 56 -18.25 -8.40 -2.04
N PRO A 57 -18.40 -9.46 -2.87
CA PRO A 57 -17.45 -9.79 -3.93
C PRO A 57 -17.23 -8.60 -4.88
N ASN A 58 -15.99 -8.43 -5.35
CA ASN A 58 -15.60 -7.39 -6.31
C ASN A 58 -15.87 -5.94 -5.84
N SER A 59 -15.95 -5.70 -4.53
CA SER A 59 -16.07 -4.35 -3.96
C SER A 59 -14.90 -4.04 -3.04
N GLY A 60 -14.52 -2.76 -2.93
CA GLY A 60 -13.61 -2.26 -1.89
C GLY A 60 -14.28 -2.06 -0.52
N ARG A 61 -15.51 -2.57 -0.31
CA ARG A 61 -16.28 -2.35 0.91
C ARG A 61 -15.80 -3.28 2.02
N VAL A 62 -15.49 -2.71 3.18
CA VAL A 62 -15.01 -3.43 4.36
C VAL A 62 -16.02 -3.43 5.51
N LYS A 63 -16.00 -4.48 6.34
CA LYS A 63 -16.78 -4.52 7.59
C LYS A 63 -16.29 -3.41 8.54
N LYS A 64 -17.23 -2.70 9.16
CA LYS A 64 -16.96 -1.61 10.11
C LYS A 64 -16.62 -2.16 11.50
#